data_AF-A0A1H1B453-F1
#
_entry.id   AF-A0A1H1B453-F1
#
_cell.length_a   1.000
_cell.length_b   1.000
_cell.length_c   1.000
_cell.angle_alpha   90.00
_cell.angle_beta   90.00
_cell.angle_gamma   90.00
#
_symmetry.space_group_name_H-M   'P 1'
#
loop_
_entity.id
_entity.type
_entity.pdbx_description
1 polymer ?
#
loop_
_entity_poly.entity_id
_entity_poly.type
_entity_poly.pdbx_seq_one_letter_code
_entity_poly.pdbx_strand_id
1 'polypeptide(L)'
;MTRTRPTLLGRLVARLHRSSRSCGPAPGDRGAAMVTVLGTVMVLTLLVGGTLAYAAAGQSSARGGQDWNAALAAAEAGVDDYTARLNDQPAYWRYGNPAAPFSAGSSVALPTPANRAFTEWVTVPGSDGRARFRYEVDTRQFPTSGVVRLQSTGAVGREVRTVQVTLDQRGFLDYLYFTDYETKDPDAYTGNGEYTPEQARANCMKHFYEGRQDRVGSDARPTPTPDPPPGCSVIRFVSGDELWGPMHSNDAVYVCGQPDLNEGATTSYDGSLTDGRHYLVQSGCTNTWPEDETGTQIDLGLEPHLALPPSNTALAVQTDVTATDGQPGCLYTGPTKIVLRPDGLMDVTSPWSRNGGAAWCGVGAGRPLPARGVVWVRDVPAVADAYSQAAPTSPCTAGGNPVGYPVAEDLTSYGCRSGDVFVQGALQGRLTVGAANDIVITDDLTYAAAGCTATPSCQSVLGLVANNYVEIYHPVRCFEKDGGCDVVGHMYGVRVEAAILAVNHSFRVQNFWAGDSKGDLHVRGAIGQKFRGVVGQGIAGYSKDYRYDARLRTVSPPYFLDPVQSAFAVRTWSEQTSAHPLP
;
A
#
# COMPACT_ATOMS: atom_id res chain seq x y z
N MET A 1 42.44 29.72 -28.77
CA MET A 1 43.03 30.62 -29.79
C MET A 1 41.91 31.48 -30.37
N THR A 2 41.46 32.49 -29.62
CA THR A 2 41.80 33.93 -29.75
C THR A 2 41.24 34.60 -31.02
N ARG A 3 40.08 35.26 -30.86
CA ARG A 3 39.56 36.37 -31.67
C ARG A 3 39.06 37.46 -30.71
N THR A 4 39.82 38.55 -30.50
CA THR A 4 39.68 39.91 -31.11
C THR A 4 38.43 40.67 -30.61
N ARG A 5 38.45 41.90 -30.07
CA ARG A 5 39.43 42.98 -29.81
C ARG A 5 38.77 44.00 -28.85
N PRO A 6 39.50 44.69 -27.95
CA PRO A 6 39.07 45.92 -27.28
C PRO A 6 39.78 47.17 -27.86
N THR A 7 39.23 48.37 -27.64
CA THR A 7 39.90 49.66 -27.94
C THR A 7 39.77 50.66 -26.80
N LEU A 8 40.94 51.04 -26.25
CA LEU A 8 41.43 52.39 -25.85
C LEU A 8 40.53 53.24 -24.92
N LEU A 9 40.85 53.58 -23.66
CA LEU A 9 42.08 53.92 -22.93
C LEU A 9 42.74 55.26 -23.33
N GLY A 10 42.71 56.23 -22.40
CA GLY A 10 43.52 57.48 -22.39
C GLY A 10 42.98 58.49 -21.37
N ARG A 11 43.32 58.41 -20.07
CA ARG A 11 44.45 59.02 -19.34
C ARG A 11 44.43 60.56 -19.16
N LEU A 12 44.21 60.96 -17.89
CA LEU A 12 44.98 61.87 -17.03
C LEU A 12 45.58 63.22 -17.54
N VAL A 13 45.27 64.26 -16.74
CA VAL A 13 46.15 65.36 -16.21
C VAL A 13 46.26 66.68 -16.99
N ALA A 14 45.82 67.80 -16.38
CA ALA A 14 46.68 68.86 -15.82
C ALA A 14 45.93 70.18 -15.51
N ARG A 15 46.40 70.86 -14.44
CA ARG A 15 46.01 72.18 -13.91
C ARG A 15 46.22 73.35 -14.90
N LEU A 16 45.51 74.47 -14.69
CA LEU A 16 46.09 75.83 -14.60
C LEU A 16 45.08 76.89 -14.07
N HIS A 17 45.56 77.74 -13.15
CA HIS A 17 45.00 79.01 -12.61
C HIS A 17 44.83 80.10 -13.72
N ARG A 18 44.19 81.29 -13.62
CA ARG A 18 43.71 82.21 -12.56
C ARG A 18 42.87 83.36 -13.19
N SER A 19 42.01 84.02 -12.38
CA SER A 19 41.56 85.45 -12.40
C SER A 19 40.73 86.00 -13.59
N SER A 20 39.76 86.92 -13.50
CA SER A 20 39.06 87.63 -12.41
C SER A 20 38.01 88.62 -13.02
N ARG A 21 36.95 88.95 -12.25
CA ARG A 21 36.05 90.15 -12.30
C ARG A 21 34.96 90.18 -13.40
N SER A 22 33.73 90.68 -13.21
CA SER A 22 33.07 91.45 -12.13
C SER A 22 31.53 91.43 -12.30
N CYS A 23 30.84 91.76 -11.20
CA CYS A 23 29.40 91.71 -10.91
C CYS A 23 28.43 92.51 -11.80
N GLY A 24 27.17 92.06 -11.82
CA GLY A 24 25.95 92.88 -11.87
C GLY A 24 24.92 92.34 -10.86
N PRO A 25 24.24 93.18 -10.04
CA PRO A 25 23.35 92.73 -8.97
C PRO A 25 21.91 92.57 -9.45
N ALA A 26 21.23 91.48 -9.05
CA ALA A 26 19.78 91.34 -9.15
C ALA A 26 19.15 91.33 -7.73
N PRO A 27 17.97 91.95 -7.52
CA PRO A 27 17.43 92.27 -6.21
C PRO A 27 16.93 91.03 -5.45
N GLY A 28 17.02 91.10 -4.13
CA GLY A 28 16.87 89.95 -3.22
C GLY A 28 15.46 89.39 -3.06
N ASP A 29 15.36 88.06 -3.25
CA ASP A 29 14.38 87.20 -2.57
C ASP A 29 14.97 86.66 -1.26
N ARG A 30 15.14 87.54 -0.26
CA ARG A 30 15.58 87.12 1.10
C ARG A 30 14.42 86.73 2.04
N GLY A 31 13.20 86.60 1.52
CA GLY A 31 12.02 86.13 2.29
C GLY A 31 11.30 84.91 1.68
N ALA A 32 11.15 84.85 0.35
CA ALA A 32 10.40 83.79 -0.32
C ALA A 32 11.16 82.45 -0.39
N ALA A 33 12.49 82.48 -0.51
CA ALA A 33 13.34 81.28 -0.57
C ALA A 33 13.35 80.49 0.75
N MET A 34 13.34 81.17 1.91
CA MET A 34 13.22 80.52 3.21
C MET A 34 11.84 79.88 3.41
N VAL A 35 10.76 80.51 2.94
CA VAL A 35 9.40 79.96 3.06
C VAL A 35 9.18 78.76 2.13
N THR A 36 9.74 78.78 0.91
CA THR A 36 9.70 77.63 0.00
C THR A 36 10.59 76.48 0.47
N VAL A 37 11.76 76.75 1.07
CA VAL A 37 12.60 75.71 1.68
C VAL A 37 11.93 75.11 2.91
N LEU A 38 11.36 75.92 3.80
CA LEU A 38 10.62 75.40 4.97
C LEU A 38 9.36 74.63 4.56
N GLY A 39 8.63 75.11 3.54
CA GLY A 39 7.47 74.40 3.00
C GLY A 39 7.82 73.07 2.35
N THR A 40 8.91 73.01 1.57
CA THR A 40 9.39 71.76 0.97
C THR A 40 9.96 70.81 2.01
N VAL A 41 10.70 71.28 3.02
CA VAL A 41 11.17 70.45 4.14
C VAL A 41 9.99 69.92 4.97
N MET A 42 8.94 70.73 5.21
CA MET A 42 7.73 70.29 5.91
C MET A 42 6.96 69.23 5.12
N VAL A 43 6.80 69.43 3.80
CA VAL A 43 6.14 68.44 2.92
C VAL A 43 6.96 67.15 2.85
N LEU A 44 8.29 67.25 2.75
CA LEU A 44 9.18 66.09 2.74
C LEU A 44 9.18 65.35 4.09
N THR A 45 9.16 66.06 5.22
CA THR A 45 9.05 65.41 6.55
C THR A 45 7.69 64.76 6.77
N LEU A 46 6.60 65.36 6.28
CA LEU A 46 5.27 64.74 6.30
C LEU A 46 5.19 63.50 5.40
N LEU A 47 5.80 63.54 4.22
CA LEU A 47 5.93 62.39 3.32
C LEU A 47 6.74 61.26 3.96
N VAL A 48 7.90 61.57 4.55
CA VAL A 48 8.74 60.60 5.26
C VAL A 48 8.02 60.02 6.48
N GLY A 49 7.28 60.84 7.23
CA GLY A 49 6.44 60.38 8.33
C GLY A 49 5.30 59.47 7.87
N GLY A 50 4.65 59.80 6.75
CA GLY A 50 3.59 59.01 6.14
C GLY A 50 4.08 57.66 5.62
N THR A 51 5.25 57.60 4.98
CA THR A 51 5.85 56.34 4.51
C THR A 51 6.31 55.45 5.66
N LEU A 52 6.87 56.03 6.74
CA LEU A 52 7.22 55.30 7.96
C LEU A 52 5.98 54.73 8.66
N ALA A 53 4.89 55.50 8.76
CA ALA A 53 3.63 55.04 9.36
C ALA A 53 2.98 53.92 8.52
N TYR A 54 2.97 54.07 7.19
CA TYR A 54 2.46 53.03 6.27
C TYR A 54 3.33 51.76 6.31
N ALA A 55 4.66 51.90 6.35
CA ALA A 55 5.58 50.76 6.50
C ALA A 55 5.41 50.04 7.84
N ALA A 56 5.21 50.79 8.94
CA ALA A 56 4.93 50.22 10.26
C ALA A 56 3.57 49.49 10.30
N ALA A 57 2.53 50.05 9.67
CA ALA A 57 1.23 49.40 9.53
C ALA A 57 1.33 48.12 8.67
N GLY A 58 2.05 48.18 7.54
CA GLY A 58 2.32 47.03 6.67
C GLY A 58 3.09 45.91 7.39
N GLN A 59 3.99 46.25 8.31
CA GLN A 59 4.71 45.27 9.12
C GLN A 59 3.77 44.50 10.07
N SER A 60 2.75 45.14 10.65
CA SER A 60 1.76 44.46 11.50
C SER A 60 0.86 43.52 10.70
N SER A 61 0.44 43.91 9.50
CA SER A 61 -0.35 43.08 8.59
C SER A 61 0.46 41.89 8.04
N ALA A 62 1.74 42.10 7.71
CA ALA A 62 2.63 41.05 7.26
C ALA A 62 2.95 40.04 8.39
N ARG A 63 3.12 40.52 9.63
CA ARG A 63 3.26 39.65 10.81
C ARG A 63 2.00 38.83 11.06
N GLY A 64 0.81 39.43 10.94
CA GLY A 64 -0.45 38.69 11.04
C GLY A 64 -0.57 37.58 9.99
N GLY A 65 -0.19 37.85 8.73
CA GLY A 65 -0.16 36.83 7.69
C GLY A 65 0.89 35.73 7.92
N GLN A 66 2.03 36.06 8.51
CA GLN A 66 3.05 35.08 8.91
C GLN A 66 2.58 34.22 10.07
N ASP A 67 2.01 34.82 11.12
CA ASP A 67 1.47 34.13 12.29
C ASP A 67 0.31 33.21 11.89
N TRP A 68 -0.53 33.62 10.93
CA TRP A 68 -1.63 32.81 10.41
C TRP A 68 -1.14 31.53 9.73
N ASN A 69 -0.17 31.64 8.82
CA ASN A 69 0.43 30.46 8.17
C ASN A 69 1.21 29.61 9.18
N ALA A 70 1.90 30.24 10.13
CA ALA A 70 2.66 29.55 11.16
C ALA A 70 1.75 28.80 12.16
N ALA A 71 0.56 29.32 12.45
CA ALA A 71 -0.44 28.64 13.27
C ALA A 71 -1.00 27.39 12.56
N LEU A 72 -1.15 27.41 11.23
CA LEU A 72 -1.49 26.23 10.45
C LEU A 72 -0.36 25.19 10.48
N ALA A 73 0.89 25.60 10.24
CA ALA A 73 2.04 24.71 10.34
C ALA A 73 2.20 24.11 11.75
N ALA A 74 1.85 24.87 12.81
CA ALA A 74 1.81 24.35 14.17
C ALA A 74 0.73 23.28 14.36
N ALA A 75 -0.44 23.43 13.70
CA ALA A 75 -1.49 22.42 13.73
C ALA A 75 -1.05 21.14 12.99
N GLU A 76 -0.36 21.27 11.86
CA GLU A 76 0.24 20.15 11.12
C GLU A 76 1.30 19.41 11.96
N ALA A 77 2.15 20.14 12.69
CA ALA A 77 3.11 19.52 13.61
C ALA A 77 2.43 18.66 14.70
N GLY A 78 1.21 19.01 15.11
CA GLY A 78 0.41 18.17 16.02
C GLY A 78 -0.15 16.92 15.34
N VAL A 79 -0.47 16.98 14.05
CA VAL A 79 -0.82 15.79 13.25
C VAL A 79 0.38 14.85 13.15
N ASP A 80 1.55 15.39 12.86
CA ASP A 80 2.79 14.62 12.73
C ASP A 80 3.19 13.95 14.06
N ASP A 81 3.10 14.68 15.19
CA ASP A 81 3.39 14.10 16.52
C ASP A 81 2.46 12.93 16.86
N TYR A 82 1.14 13.06 16.62
CA TYR A 82 0.22 11.96 16.90
C TYR A 82 0.41 10.79 15.94
N THR A 83 0.64 11.06 14.65
CA THR A 83 0.91 10.04 13.63
C THR A 83 2.19 9.28 13.92
N ALA A 84 3.26 9.96 14.35
CA ALA A 84 4.52 9.33 14.75
C ALA A 84 4.33 8.37 15.94
N ARG A 85 3.51 8.75 16.93
CA ARG A 85 3.20 7.89 18.08
C ARG A 85 2.36 6.67 17.69
N LEU A 86 1.39 6.87 16.81
CA LEU A 86 0.60 5.79 16.22
C LEU A 86 1.49 4.79 15.45
N ASN A 87 2.50 5.28 14.75
CA ASN A 87 3.44 4.46 13.97
C ASN A 87 4.48 3.74 14.85
N ASP A 88 4.92 4.37 15.94
CA ASP A 88 5.80 3.74 16.94
C ASP A 88 5.06 2.65 17.73
N GLN A 89 3.79 2.89 18.08
CA GLN A 89 2.95 1.98 18.85
C GLN A 89 1.59 1.81 18.15
N PRO A 90 1.37 0.73 17.38
CA PRO A 90 0.10 0.54 16.65
C PRO A 90 -1.15 0.49 17.54
N ALA A 91 -1.01 0.21 18.85
CA ALA A 91 -2.11 0.27 19.82
C ALA A 91 -2.37 1.68 20.40
N TYR A 92 -1.63 2.71 19.96
CA TYR A 92 -1.69 4.06 20.51
C TYR A 92 -3.04 4.76 20.25
N TRP A 93 -3.84 4.26 19.30
CA TRP A 93 -5.22 4.71 19.09
C TRP A 93 -6.10 4.57 20.35
N ARG A 94 -5.75 3.69 21.29
CA ARG A 94 -6.44 3.55 22.58
C ARG A 94 -6.24 4.77 23.49
N TYR A 95 -5.30 5.65 23.15
CA TYR A 95 -4.94 6.80 23.96
C TYR A 95 -5.52 8.10 23.42
N GLY A 96 -6.06 8.90 24.34
CA GLY A 96 -6.77 10.15 24.07
C GLY A 96 -7.32 10.74 25.36
N ASN A 97 -7.81 11.99 25.31
CA ASN A 97 -8.48 12.61 26.44
C ASN A 97 -9.99 12.27 26.39
N PRO A 98 -10.52 11.38 27.25
CA PRO A 98 -11.94 11.01 27.22
C PRO A 98 -12.87 12.17 27.59
N ALA A 99 -12.37 13.23 28.22
CA ALA A 99 -13.14 14.43 28.53
C ALA A 99 -13.19 15.45 27.37
N ALA A 100 -12.44 15.22 26.29
CA ALA A 100 -12.40 16.10 25.15
C ALA A 100 -13.71 16.01 24.32
N PRO A 101 -14.31 17.13 23.89
CA PRO A 101 -15.54 17.10 23.09
C PRO A 101 -15.41 16.29 21.80
N PHE A 102 -14.27 16.36 21.10
CA PHE A 102 -14.06 15.60 19.88
C PHE A 102 -13.92 14.08 20.14
N SER A 103 -13.52 13.69 21.34
CA SER A 103 -13.40 12.29 21.77
C SER A 103 -14.70 11.68 22.29
N ALA A 104 -15.83 12.42 22.26
CA ALA A 104 -17.10 11.94 22.77
C ALA A 104 -17.54 10.62 22.11
N GLY A 105 -17.75 9.60 22.94
CA GLY A 105 -18.14 8.25 22.50
C GLY A 105 -16.97 7.35 22.07
N SER A 106 -15.74 7.87 22.04
CA SER A 106 -14.53 7.06 21.83
C SER A 106 -14.12 6.36 23.11
N SER A 107 -13.64 5.11 23.01
CA SER A 107 -13.12 4.34 24.14
C SER A 107 -11.62 4.57 24.30
N VAL A 108 -11.23 5.74 24.84
CA VAL A 108 -9.83 6.17 24.98
C VAL A 108 -9.44 6.50 26.42
N ALA A 109 -8.15 6.39 26.74
CA ALA A 109 -7.58 6.75 28.05
C ALA A 109 -6.30 7.60 27.91
N LEU A 110 -5.90 8.31 28.96
CA LEU A 110 -4.62 9.03 28.93
C LEU A 110 -3.45 8.02 29.04
N PRO A 111 -2.38 8.15 28.23
CA PRO A 111 -1.25 7.22 28.23
C PRO A 111 -0.32 7.43 29.44
N THR A 112 0.49 6.41 29.76
CA THR A 112 1.60 6.50 30.72
C THR A 112 2.90 6.05 30.03
N PRO A 113 3.92 6.91 29.85
CA PRO A 113 4.01 8.31 30.27
C PRO A 113 2.98 9.24 29.61
N ALA A 114 2.63 10.32 30.31
CA ALA A 114 1.58 11.25 29.85
C ALA A 114 1.97 11.96 28.56
N ASN A 115 1.05 11.96 27.60
CA ASN A 115 1.13 12.78 26.42
C ASN A 115 0.37 14.10 26.66
N ARG A 116 1.14 15.16 26.89
CA ARG A 116 0.64 16.49 27.27
C ARG A 116 -0.24 17.12 26.20
N ALA A 117 -0.03 16.79 24.91
CA ALA A 117 -0.78 17.38 23.80
C ALA A 117 -2.29 17.05 23.83
N PHE A 118 -2.70 16.01 24.57
CA PHE A 118 -4.12 15.70 24.81
C PHE A 118 -4.82 16.63 25.81
N THR A 119 -4.06 17.29 26.68
CA THR A 119 -4.60 18.04 27.82
C THR A 119 -4.20 19.50 27.84
N GLU A 120 -3.07 19.86 27.22
CA GLU A 120 -2.50 21.20 27.24
C GLU A 120 -1.72 21.51 25.96
N TRP A 121 -1.35 22.78 25.81
CA TRP A 121 -0.55 23.27 24.69
C TRP A 121 0.91 22.84 24.82
N VAL A 122 1.42 22.16 23.79
CA VAL A 122 2.81 21.70 23.69
C VAL A 122 3.55 22.54 22.65
N THR A 123 4.78 22.91 22.96
CA THR A 123 5.63 23.70 22.05
C THR A 123 6.09 22.88 20.85
N VAL A 124 5.99 23.45 19.64
CA VAL A 124 6.59 22.86 18.42
C VAL A 124 8.12 22.90 18.57
N PRO A 125 8.84 21.76 18.44
CA PRO A 125 10.30 21.73 18.50
C PRO A 125 10.94 22.71 17.51
N GLY A 126 11.98 23.44 17.94
CA GLY A 126 12.67 24.42 17.10
C GLY A 126 11.95 25.77 16.89
N SER A 127 10.80 26.00 17.52
CA SER A 127 10.03 27.26 17.38
C SER A 127 10.38 28.35 18.41
N ASP A 128 11.32 28.09 19.32
CA ASP A 128 11.66 28.94 20.48
C ASP A 128 10.46 29.25 21.40
N GLY A 129 9.46 28.35 21.46
CA GLY A 129 8.27 28.55 22.29
C GLY A 129 7.17 29.40 21.64
N ARG A 130 7.39 29.87 20.41
CA ARG A 130 6.45 30.74 19.68
C ARG A 130 5.27 29.99 19.08
N ALA A 131 5.48 28.74 18.68
CA ALA A 131 4.44 27.88 18.10
C ALA A 131 4.07 26.77 19.06
N ARG A 132 2.77 26.53 19.22
CA ARG A 132 2.23 25.49 20.10
C ARG A 132 1.13 24.72 19.40
N PHE A 133 0.94 23.47 19.80
CA PHE A 133 -0.14 22.61 19.33
C PHE A 133 -0.77 21.82 20.47
N ARG A 134 -2.00 21.35 20.22
CA ARG A 134 -2.72 20.36 21.03
C ARG A 134 -3.67 19.59 20.11
N TYR A 135 -4.09 18.41 20.51
CA TYR A 135 -4.98 17.61 19.67
C TYR A 135 -5.95 16.72 20.45
N GLU A 136 -7.03 16.33 19.77
CA GLU A 136 -8.09 15.45 20.26
C GLU A 136 -8.40 14.38 19.22
N VAL A 137 -8.86 13.21 19.66
CA VAL A 137 -9.00 12.02 18.79
C VAL A 137 -10.39 11.42 18.86
N ASP A 138 -10.91 10.92 17.74
CA ASP A 138 -12.14 10.15 17.63
C ASP A 138 -11.83 8.78 17.02
N THR A 139 -12.06 7.72 17.80
CA THR A 139 -11.66 6.33 17.48
C THR A 139 -12.85 5.39 17.38
N ARG A 140 -14.08 5.91 17.29
CA ARG A 140 -15.31 5.10 17.24
C ARG A 140 -15.35 4.12 16.07
N GLN A 141 -14.74 4.49 14.95
CA GLN A 141 -14.69 3.66 13.74
C GLN A 141 -13.48 2.71 13.72
N PHE A 142 -12.53 2.88 14.63
CA PHE A 142 -11.31 2.10 14.67
C PHE A 142 -11.55 0.58 14.74
N PRO A 143 -12.45 0.05 15.62
CA PRO A 143 -12.67 -1.39 15.73
C PRO A 143 -13.28 -2.04 14.48
N THR A 144 -13.92 -1.24 13.61
CA THR A 144 -14.64 -1.74 12.43
C THR A 144 -13.94 -1.44 11.12
N SER A 145 -13.12 -0.38 11.07
CA SER A 145 -12.51 0.11 9.82
C SER A 145 -11.08 0.61 9.97
N GLY A 146 -10.43 0.50 11.14
CA GLY A 146 -9.04 0.93 11.34
C GLY A 146 -8.81 2.44 11.28
N VAL A 147 -9.89 3.24 11.33
CA VAL A 147 -9.84 4.69 11.16
C VAL A 147 -9.76 5.42 12.52
N VAL A 148 -8.83 6.36 12.63
CA VAL A 148 -8.74 7.37 13.70
C VAL A 148 -8.95 8.75 13.10
N ARG A 149 -9.91 9.52 13.60
CA ARG A 149 -10.01 10.95 13.25
C ARG A 149 -9.24 11.75 14.29
N LEU A 150 -8.47 12.73 13.84
CA LEU A 150 -7.68 13.62 14.69
C LEU A 150 -8.07 15.07 14.41
N GLN A 151 -8.31 15.83 15.46
CA GLN A 151 -8.47 17.28 15.41
C GLN A 151 -7.25 17.93 16.07
N SER A 152 -6.36 18.51 15.26
CA SER A 152 -5.16 19.19 15.74
C SER A 152 -5.33 20.70 15.66
N THR A 153 -4.99 21.40 16.74
CA THR A 153 -5.11 22.85 16.87
C THR A 153 -3.76 23.46 17.16
N GLY A 154 -3.31 24.36 16.30
CA GLY A 154 -2.04 25.09 16.38
C GLY A 154 -2.25 26.57 16.70
N ALA A 155 -1.32 27.16 17.44
CA ALA A 155 -1.33 28.57 17.82
C ALA A 155 0.04 29.23 17.67
N VAL A 156 0.04 30.42 17.07
CA VAL A 156 1.20 31.33 16.98
C VAL A 156 0.72 32.76 17.21
N GLY A 157 1.31 33.46 18.18
CA GLY A 157 0.91 34.82 18.50
C GLY A 157 -0.55 34.92 18.95
N ARG A 158 -1.40 35.57 18.13
CA ARG A 158 -2.86 35.69 18.34
C ARG A 158 -3.69 34.85 17.37
N GLU A 159 -3.05 34.08 16.51
CA GLU A 159 -3.70 33.26 15.50
C GLU A 159 -3.81 31.82 16.00
N VAL A 160 -4.99 31.20 15.78
CA VAL A 160 -5.26 29.80 16.09
C VAL A 160 -5.91 29.15 14.88
N ARG A 161 -5.35 28.02 14.43
CA ARG A 161 -5.86 27.23 13.31
C ARG A 161 -6.12 25.80 13.76
N THR A 162 -7.20 25.21 13.28
CA THR A 162 -7.55 23.82 13.58
C THR A 162 -7.69 23.06 12.28
N VAL A 163 -6.96 21.96 12.17
CA VAL A 163 -7.10 20.98 11.09
C VAL A 163 -7.74 19.73 11.64
N GLN A 164 -8.64 19.13 10.86
CA GLN A 164 -9.16 17.81 11.16
C GLN A 164 -8.72 16.86 10.06
N VAL A 165 -8.05 15.79 10.45
CA VAL A 165 -7.57 14.75 9.57
C VAL A 165 -8.20 13.41 9.90
N THR A 166 -8.33 12.56 8.89
CA THR A 166 -8.62 11.13 9.10
C THR A 166 -7.33 10.37 8.88
N LEU A 167 -6.88 9.68 9.91
CA LEU A 167 -5.77 8.75 9.88
C LEU A 167 -6.33 7.35 9.70
N ASP A 168 -5.79 6.57 8.78
CA ASP A 168 -6.08 5.15 8.72
C ASP A 168 -4.81 4.33 8.62
N GLN A 169 -4.93 3.10 9.11
CA GLN A 169 -3.91 2.09 9.05
C GLN A 169 -3.85 1.60 7.59
N ARG A 170 -2.84 2.02 6.81
CA ARG A 170 -2.67 1.56 5.42
C ARG A 170 -2.68 0.04 5.37
N GLY A 171 -3.68 -0.50 4.67
CA GLY A 171 -3.90 -1.93 4.58
C GLY A 171 -3.53 -2.48 3.21
N PHE A 172 -3.37 -3.80 3.10
CA PHE A 172 -3.24 -4.45 1.79
C PHE A 172 -4.45 -4.19 0.89
N LEU A 173 -5.61 -3.89 1.49
CA LEU A 173 -6.87 -3.62 0.78
C LEU A 173 -6.91 -2.25 0.11
N ASP A 174 -5.98 -1.34 0.38
CA ASP A 174 -5.89 -0.04 -0.30
C ASP A 174 -5.28 -0.17 -1.71
N TYR A 175 -4.67 -1.31 -2.00
CA TYR A 175 -3.96 -1.58 -3.25
C TYR A 175 -4.63 -2.72 -4.02
N LEU A 176 -4.73 -2.54 -5.35
CA LEU A 176 -4.94 -3.64 -6.28
C LEU A 176 -3.78 -4.63 -6.21
N TYR A 177 -2.57 -4.11 -6.16
CA TYR A 177 -1.35 -4.90 -6.20
C TYR A 177 -0.38 -4.42 -5.12
N PHE A 178 -0.08 -5.32 -4.19
CA PHE A 178 0.95 -5.20 -3.19
C PHE A 178 1.94 -6.36 -3.32
N THR A 179 3.24 -6.05 -3.33
CA THR A 179 4.28 -7.07 -3.18
C THR A 179 5.37 -6.62 -2.21
N ASP A 180 5.93 -7.56 -1.47
CA ASP A 180 7.08 -7.31 -0.60
C ASP A 180 8.39 -7.35 -1.40
N TYR A 181 8.59 -8.40 -2.20
CA TYR A 181 9.75 -8.57 -3.09
C TYR A 181 9.32 -8.67 -4.56
N GLU A 182 9.91 -7.85 -5.42
CA GLU A 182 9.70 -7.84 -6.88
C GLU A 182 10.55 -8.91 -7.60
N THR A 183 10.69 -10.07 -6.98
CA THR A 183 11.44 -11.23 -7.50
C THR A 183 10.61 -12.52 -7.42
N LYS A 184 10.97 -13.49 -8.24
CA LYS A 184 10.40 -14.84 -8.27
C LYS A 184 10.54 -15.50 -6.90
N ASP A 185 9.50 -16.22 -6.49
CA ASP A 185 9.52 -17.02 -5.27
C ASP A 185 10.70 -18.01 -5.27
N PRO A 186 11.51 -18.06 -4.19
CA PRO A 186 12.62 -18.99 -4.05
C PRO A 186 12.28 -20.48 -4.29
N ASP A 187 11.05 -20.90 -4.00
CA ASP A 187 10.64 -22.30 -4.16
C ASP A 187 10.27 -22.64 -5.61
N ALA A 188 10.15 -21.64 -6.48
CA ALA A 188 9.93 -21.83 -7.92
C ALA A 188 11.25 -22.00 -8.72
N TYR A 189 12.41 -21.92 -8.06
CA TYR A 189 13.71 -22.11 -8.69
C TYR A 189 14.03 -23.59 -8.90
N THR A 190 14.71 -23.92 -10.00
CA THR A 190 15.01 -25.31 -10.36
C THR A 190 16.49 -25.66 -10.33
N GLY A 191 17.39 -24.66 -10.21
CA GLY A 191 18.84 -24.85 -10.36
C GLY A 191 19.32 -25.06 -11.81
N ASN A 192 18.41 -25.13 -12.79
CA ASN A 192 18.74 -25.36 -14.21
C ASN A 192 19.12 -24.06 -14.91
N GLY A 193 20.33 -23.56 -14.66
CA GLY A 193 20.80 -22.26 -15.17
C GLY A 193 20.30 -21.07 -14.35
N GLU A 194 19.55 -21.30 -13.27
CA GLU A 194 19.19 -20.32 -12.23
C GLU A 194 19.82 -20.74 -10.88
N TYR A 195 19.57 -19.98 -9.81
CA TYR A 195 19.85 -20.46 -8.45
C TYR A 195 19.11 -21.77 -8.14
N THR A 196 19.64 -22.56 -7.21
CA THR A 196 18.84 -23.61 -6.52
C THR A 196 17.86 -22.95 -5.54
N PRO A 197 16.80 -23.65 -5.10
CA PRO A 197 15.90 -23.11 -4.06
C PRO A 197 16.63 -22.62 -2.81
N GLU A 198 17.64 -23.34 -2.33
CA GLU A 198 18.43 -22.95 -1.16
C GLU A 198 19.22 -21.67 -1.39
N GLN A 199 19.84 -21.54 -2.57
CA GLN A 199 20.54 -20.33 -2.97
C GLN A 199 19.57 -19.15 -3.11
N ALA A 200 18.40 -19.37 -3.70
CA ALA A 200 17.39 -18.33 -3.86
C ALA A 200 16.84 -17.85 -2.50
N ARG A 201 16.60 -18.75 -1.53
CA ARG A 201 16.19 -18.37 -0.17
C ARG A 201 17.24 -17.51 0.53
N ALA A 202 18.52 -17.79 0.31
CA ALA A 202 19.62 -17.03 0.89
C ALA A 202 19.86 -15.67 0.21
N ASN A 203 19.60 -15.56 -1.10
CA ASN A 203 20.01 -14.39 -1.89
C ASN A 203 18.85 -13.50 -2.35
N CYS A 204 17.62 -14.01 -2.44
CA CYS A 204 16.47 -13.32 -3.04
C CYS A 204 15.42 -12.84 -2.04
N MET A 205 15.47 -13.30 -0.78
CA MET A 205 14.60 -12.83 0.31
C MET A 205 15.11 -11.51 0.91
N LYS A 206 15.32 -10.52 0.04
CA LYS A 206 15.74 -9.16 0.37
C LYS A 206 15.31 -8.20 -0.73
N HIS A 207 15.14 -6.94 -0.38
CA HIS A 207 14.83 -5.89 -1.34
C HIS A 207 16.05 -5.61 -2.24
N PHE A 208 15.82 -5.07 -3.43
CA PHE A 208 16.86 -4.67 -4.37
C PHE A 208 17.91 -3.79 -3.71
N TYR A 209 17.46 -2.76 -2.98
CA TYR A 209 18.32 -1.78 -2.31
C TYR A 209 19.08 -2.34 -1.10
N GLU A 210 18.83 -3.58 -0.70
CA GLU A 210 19.60 -4.34 0.29
C GLU A 210 20.73 -5.16 -0.38
N GLY A 211 21.05 -4.87 -1.64
CA GLY A 211 22.10 -5.53 -2.40
C GLY A 211 21.68 -6.89 -2.96
N ARG A 212 20.42 -7.03 -3.40
CA ARG A 212 19.98 -8.21 -4.15
C ARG A 212 20.63 -8.23 -5.53
N GLN A 213 21.16 -9.39 -5.94
CA GLN A 213 21.73 -9.55 -7.27
C GLN A 213 20.64 -10.02 -8.23
N ASP A 214 20.14 -9.11 -9.04
CA ASP A 214 19.02 -9.39 -9.95
C ASP A 214 19.48 -9.90 -11.30
N ARG A 215 18.71 -10.85 -11.83
CA ARG A 215 18.78 -11.32 -13.21
C ARG A 215 17.52 -10.89 -13.93
N VAL A 216 17.68 -9.94 -14.84
CA VAL A 216 16.59 -9.40 -15.67
C VAL A 216 16.65 -10.05 -17.05
N GLY A 217 15.60 -10.75 -17.47
CA GLY A 217 15.53 -11.39 -18.79
C GLY A 217 14.64 -12.62 -18.80
N SER A 218 14.10 -12.97 -19.97
CA SER A 218 13.28 -14.16 -20.24
C SER A 218 14.03 -15.49 -20.17
N ASP A 219 15.28 -15.46 -19.71
CA ASP A 219 16.27 -16.48 -20.02
C ASP A 219 16.32 -17.55 -18.92
N ALA A 220 15.17 -17.80 -18.29
CA ALA A 220 14.86 -19.09 -17.67
C ALA A 220 14.62 -20.18 -18.74
N ARG A 221 15.17 -20.02 -19.95
CA ARG A 221 15.38 -21.12 -20.87
C ARG A 221 16.74 -21.73 -20.50
N PRO A 222 16.84 -23.02 -20.16
CA PRO A 222 18.13 -23.68 -20.04
C PRO A 222 18.80 -23.62 -21.42
N THR A 223 19.72 -22.68 -21.65
CA THR A 223 20.55 -22.63 -22.86
C THR A 223 21.99 -22.98 -22.53
N PRO A 224 22.72 -23.73 -23.38
CA PRO A 224 24.03 -24.29 -23.04
C PRO A 224 25.22 -23.31 -23.21
N THR A 225 24.96 -22.02 -23.38
CA THR A 225 26.01 -20.99 -23.62
C THR A 225 26.40 -20.29 -22.31
N PRO A 226 27.60 -19.67 -22.20
CA PRO A 226 28.10 -19.15 -20.93
C PRO A 226 27.23 -17.98 -20.45
N ASP A 227 26.26 -18.30 -19.61
CA ASP A 227 25.29 -17.38 -19.02
C ASP A 227 25.99 -16.30 -18.16
N PRO A 228 25.37 -15.11 -18.00
CA PRO A 228 25.68 -14.24 -16.88
C PRO A 228 25.53 -15.01 -15.54
N PRO A 229 26.24 -14.60 -14.48
CA PRO A 229 26.17 -15.28 -13.18
C PRO A 229 24.72 -15.41 -12.70
N PRO A 230 24.36 -16.53 -12.05
CA PRO A 230 23.00 -16.73 -11.56
C PRO A 230 22.63 -15.62 -10.58
N GLY A 231 21.36 -15.21 -10.63
CA GLY A 231 20.80 -14.10 -9.87
C GLY A 231 19.31 -14.33 -9.61
N CYS A 232 18.72 -13.43 -8.83
CA CYS A 232 17.30 -13.45 -8.53
C CYS A 232 16.50 -13.05 -9.77
N SER A 233 15.72 -13.98 -10.31
CA SER A 233 14.88 -13.77 -11.48
C SER A 233 13.81 -12.73 -11.13
N VAL A 234 13.85 -11.60 -11.82
CA VAL A 234 12.87 -10.51 -11.66
C VAL A 234 11.93 -10.46 -12.84
N ILE A 235 10.68 -10.11 -12.58
CA ILE A 235 9.66 -9.88 -13.61
C ILE A 235 9.51 -8.38 -13.76
N ARG A 236 9.46 -7.91 -15.00
CA ARG A 236 9.27 -6.49 -15.31
C ARG A 236 7.82 -6.19 -15.64
N PHE A 237 7.44 -4.93 -15.51
CA PHE A 237 6.29 -4.39 -16.23
C PHE A 237 6.72 -3.92 -17.62
N VAL A 238 5.90 -4.23 -18.62
CA VAL A 238 6.15 -3.89 -20.03
C VAL A 238 5.03 -3.03 -20.61
N SER A 239 5.26 -2.41 -21.77
CA SER A 239 4.17 -1.81 -22.55
C SER A 239 3.04 -2.80 -22.79
N GLY A 240 1.81 -2.39 -22.48
CA GLY A 240 0.61 -3.23 -22.53
C GLY A 240 0.25 -3.94 -21.22
N ASP A 241 1.11 -3.89 -20.19
CA ASP A 241 0.66 -4.19 -18.83
C ASP A 241 -0.21 -3.03 -18.34
N GLU A 242 -1.48 -3.30 -18.08
CA GLU A 242 -2.43 -2.34 -17.50
C GLU A 242 -2.87 -2.80 -16.11
N LEU A 243 -2.63 -1.98 -15.10
CA LEU A 243 -3.16 -2.17 -13.75
C LEU A 243 -4.22 -1.10 -13.49
N TRP A 244 -5.48 -1.51 -13.33
CA TRP A 244 -6.60 -0.59 -13.12
C TRP A 244 -6.86 -0.38 -11.63
N GLY A 245 -5.91 0.27 -10.96
CA GLY A 245 -6.04 0.65 -9.55
C GLY A 245 -4.71 0.81 -8.81
N PRO A 246 -4.73 1.30 -7.56
CA PRO A 246 -3.51 1.65 -6.84
C PRO A 246 -2.58 0.47 -6.64
N MET A 247 -1.27 0.68 -6.77
CA MET A 247 -0.27 -0.34 -6.44
C MET A 247 0.81 0.14 -5.48
N HIS A 248 1.37 -0.80 -4.73
CA HIS A 248 2.51 -0.58 -3.85
C HIS A 248 3.50 -1.74 -3.93
N SER A 249 4.79 -1.43 -3.93
CA SER A 249 5.85 -2.42 -3.78
C SER A 249 6.81 -1.99 -2.68
N ASN A 250 7.07 -2.85 -1.69
CA ASN A 250 8.15 -2.58 -0.73
C ASN A 250 9.53 -2.64 -1.41
N ASP A 251 9.60 -3.16 -2.64
CA ASP A 251 10.82 -3.30 -3.42
C ASP A 251 10.84 -2.39 -4.64
N ALA A 252 12.02 -2.27 -5.27
CA ALA A 252 12.19 -1.57 -6.53
C ALA A 252 11.55 -2.35 -7.69
N VAL A 253 10.69 -1.66 -8.44
CA VAL A 253 9.94 -2.24 -9.57
C VAL A 253 10.73 -2.11 -10.87
N TYR A 254 10.86 -3.20 -11.64
CA TYR A 254 11.45 -3.15 -12.99
C TYR A 254 10.43 -2.77 -14.06
N VAL A 255 10.85 -1.87 -14.96
CA VAL A 255 10.08 -1.40 -16.10
C VAL A 255 10.88 -1.57 -17.40
N CYS A 256 10.19 -1.92 -18.48
CA CYS A 256 10.74 -1.98 -19.82
C CYS A 256 9.67 -1.56 -20.85
N GLY A 257 9.74 -0.31 -21.31
CA GLY A 257 8.66 0.35 -22.04
C GLY A 257 7.76 1.18 -21.13
N GLN A 258 6.48 1.25 -21.48
CA GLN A 258 5.48 2.17 -20.92
C GLN A 258 4.27 1.38 -20.38
N PRO A 259 4.36 0.78 -19.19
CA PRO A 259 3.20 0.15 -18.54
C PRO A 259 2.25 1.20 -17.98
N ASP A 260 0.96 0.90 -18.00
CA ASP A 260 -0.09 1.77 -17.49
C ASP A 260 -0.42 1.38 -16.05
N LEU A 261 0.05 2.20 -15.11
CA LEU A 261 -0.15 2.01 -13.66
C LEU A 261 -1.22 2.98 -13.17
N ASN A 262 -2.47 2.72 -13.56
CA ASN A 262 -3.60 3.61 -13.35
C ASN A 262 -3.89 3.84 -11.86
N GLU A 263 -4.47 4.98 -11.51
CA GLU A 263 -4.85 5.38 -10.13
C GLU A 263 -3.72 5.36 -9.08
N GLY A 264 -2.46 5.39 -9.52
CA GLY A 264 -1.28 5.67 -8.70
C GLY A 264 -0.44 4.45 -8.34
N ALA A 265 0.89 4.60 -8.45
CA ALA A 265 1.86 3.59 -8.09
C ALA A 265 2.84 4.13 -7.04
N THR A 266 3.17 3.30 -6.07
CA THR A 266 4.05 3.69 -4.95
C THR A 266 5.09 2.61 -4.66
N THR A 267 6.20 3.00 -4.05
CA THR A 267 7.25 2.07 -3.61
C THR A 267 7.91 2.52 -2.32
N SER A 268 8.56 1.59 -1.60
CA SER A 268 9.50 1.91 -0.52
C SER A 268 10.94 2.17 -1.00
N TYR A 269 11.24 1.92 -2.27
CA TYR A 269 12.54 2.22 -2.84
C TYR A 269 12.70 3.72 -3.11
N ASP A 270 13.66 4.36 -2.45
CA ASP A 270 13.92 5.80 -2.48
C ASP A 270 14.72 6.31 -3.69
N GLY A 271 15.01 5.45 -4.67
CA GLY A 271 15.84 5.82 -5.83
C GLY A 271 17.33 6.01 -5.52
N SER A 272 17.80 5.64 -4.33
CA SER A 272 19.20 5.87 -3.88
C SER A 272 20.27 5.17 -4.73
N LEU A 273 19.90 4.15 -5.51
CA LEU A 273 20.80 3.39 -6.39
C LEU A 273 20.59 3.67 -7.88
N THR A 274 19.71 4.63 -8.22
CA THR A 274 19.46 5.11 -9.58
C THR A 274 19.81 6.60 -9.67
N ASP A 275 19.40 7.24 -10.76
CA ASP A 275 19.37 8.69 -10.96
C ASP A 275 18.20 9.38 -10.21
N GLY A 276 17.79 8.83 -9.06
CA GLY A 276 16.70 9.35 -8.22
C GLY A 276 15.30 8.91 -8.65
N ARG A 277 15.18 7.97 -9.59
CA ARG A 277 13.90 7.36 -9.98
C ARG A 277 13.50 6.29 -8.98
N HIS A 278 12.21 6.24 -8.65
CA HIS A 278 11.65 5.24 -7.73
C HIS A 278 11.28 3.92 -8.45
N TYR A 279 11.89 3.65 -9.61
CA TYR A 279 11.77 2.41 -10.37
C TYR A 279 13.09 2.10 -11.10
N LEU A 280 13.23 0.85 -11.54
CA LEU A 280 14.38 0.36 -12.27
C LEU A 280 14.06 0.24 -13.75
N VAL A 281 15.00 0.65 -14.60
CA VAL A 281 14.91 0.46 -16.04
C VAL A 281 15.77 -0.74 -16.43
N GLN A 282 15.15 -1.72 -17.09
CA GLN A 282 15.91 -2.85 -17.62
C GLN A 282 16.88 -2.41 -18.72
N SER A 283 18.10 -2.95 -18.66
CA SER A 283 19.11 -2.76 -19.72
C SER A 283 18.60 -3.22 -21.09
N GLY A 284 18.83 -2.41 -22.11
CA GLY A 284 18.38 -2.67 -23.49
C GLY A 284 16.97 -2.17 -23.80
N CYS A 285 16.21 -1.74 -22.80
CA CYS A 285 14.93 -1.06 -23.02
C CYS A 285 15.17 0.43 -23.29
N THR A 286 14.43 0.99 -24.25
CA THR A 286 14.44 2.42 -24.57
C THR A 286 13.04 2.98 -24.38
N ASN A 287 12.90 4.30 -24.22
CA ASN A 287 11.61 4.96 -23.94
C ASN A 287 10.85 4.28 -22.80
N THR A 288 11.48 4.24 -21.62
CA THR A 288 11.01 3.43 -20.50
C THR A 288 10.64 4.30 -19.30
N TRP A 289 9.34 4.35 -19.01
CA TRP A 289 8.75 5.02 -17.87
C TRP A 289 7.34 4.47 -17.62
N PRO A 290 6.86 4.38 -16.38
CA PRO A 290 5.45 4.13 -16.12
C PRO A 290 4.58 5.30 -16.59
N GLU A 291 3.33 5.00 -16.94
CA GLU A 291 2.33 5.99 -17.32
C GLU A 291 1.11 5.92 -16.38
N ASP A 292 0.41 7.04 -16.25
CA ASP A 292 -0.93 7.08 -15.66
C ASP A 292 -2.03 6.80 -16.71
N GLU A 293 -3.28 6.83 -16.27
CA GLU A 293 -4.48 6.62 -17.10
C GLU A 293 -4.66 7.60 -18.27
N THR A 294 -3.89 8.70 -18.30
CA THR A 294 -3.89 9.68 -19.38
C THR A 294 -2.74 9.48 -20.38
N GLY A 295 -1.89 8.47 -20.17
CA GLY A 295 -0.64 8.26 -20.90
C GLY A 295 0.45 9.25 -20.50
N THR A 296 0.31 9.90 -19.34
CA THR A 296 1.33 10.83 -18.85
C THR A 296 2.43 10.07 -18.14
N GLN A 297 3.68 10.37 -18.46
CA GLN A 297 4.83 9.83 -17.74
C GLN A 297 4.75 10.17 -16.24
N ILE A 298 4.86 9.16 -15.40
CA ILE A 298 4.91 9.29 -13.94
C ILE A 298 6.19 8.69 -13.36
N ASP A 299 6.51 9.10 -12.15
CA ASP A 299 7.39 8.36 -11.24
C ASP A 299 6.53 7.73 -10.13
N LEU A 300 7.05 6.71 -9.46
CA LEU A 300 6.35 6.07 -8.35
C LEU A 300 6.43 6.98 -7.11
N GLY A 301 5.34 7.09 -6.37
CA GLY A 301 5.32 7.80 -5.09
C GLY A 301 6.14 7.04 -4.04
N LEU A 302 7.00 7.76 -3.30
CA LEU A 302 7.73 7.18 -2.18
C LEU A 302 6.80 7.03 -0.97
N GLU A 303 6.69 5.81 -0.47
CA GLU A 303 5.81 5.45 0.64
C GLU A 303 6.49 4.45 1.58
N PRO A 304 6.25 4.50 2.90
CA PRO A 304 6.87 3.57 3.84
C PRO A 304 6.55 2.09 3.57
N HIS A 305 7.47 1.24 4.02
CA HIS A 305 7.37 -0.22 3.95
C HIS A 305 6.14 -0.75 4.72
N LEU A 306 5.36 -1.60 4.05
CA LEU A 306 4.20 -2.29 4.62
C LEU A 306 4.54 -3.75 4.95
N ALA A 307 4.81 -4.05 6.23
CA ALA A 307 5.24 -5.37 6.65
C ALA A 307 4.11 -6.43 6.65
N LEU A 308 4.35 -7.56 5.97
CA LEU A 308 3.46 -8.73 6.00
C LEU A 308 3.35 -9.34 7.41
N PRO A 309 2.16 -9.88 7.80
CA PRO A 309 2.03 -10.66 9.03
C PRO A 309 2.96 -11.88 9.01
N PRO A 310 3.50 -12.32 10.16
CA PRO A 310 4.39 -13.49 10.19
C PRO A 310 3.66 -14.80 9.89
N SER A 311 2.34 -14.83 10.04
CA SER A 311 1.46 -15.93 9.68
C SER A 311 0.01 -15.44 9.63
N ASN A 312 -0.89 -16.28 9.13
CA ASN A 312 -2.34 -16.05 9.16
C ASN A 312 -3.06 -16.73 10.34
N THR A 313 -2.33 -17.18 11.36
CA THR A 313 -2.91 -17.87 12.53
C THR A 313 -3.92 -17.04 13.32
N ALA A 314 -3.94 -15.71 13.15
CA ALA A 314 -4.98 -14.83 13.70
C ALA A 314 -6.41 -15.21 13.24
N LEU A 315 -6.54 -15.83 12.05
CA LEU A 315 -7.83 -16.35 11.56
C LEU A 315 -8.28 -17.60 12.32
N ALA A 316 -7.34 -18.43 12.79
CA ALA A 316 -7.67 -19.64 13.55
C ALA A 316 -8.44 -19.31 14.84
N VAL A 317 -8.08 -18.20 15.51
CA VAL A 317 -8.75 -17.72 16.73
C VAL A 317 -10.23 -17.40 16.48
N GLN A 318 -10.60 -17.00 15.26
CA GLN A 318 -11.99 -16.69 14.93
C GLN A 318 -12.89 -17.93 14.89
N THR A 319 -12.29 -19.12 14.81
CA THR A 319 -12.99 -20.41 14.78
C THR A 319 -13.07 -21.10 16.15
N ASP A 320 -12.59 -20.44 17.20
CA ASP A 320 -12.68 -20.98 18.57
C ASP A 320 -14.15 -21.01 19.05
N VAL A 321 -14.66 -22.23 19.22
CA VAL A 321 -16.04 -22.52 19.62
C VAL A 321 -16.29 -22.25 21.10
N THR A 322 -15.24 -22.02 21.88
CA THR A 322 -15.32 -21.65 23.29
C THR A 322 -15.45 -20.13 23.49
N ALA A 323 -15.39 -19.35 22.41
CA ALA A 323 -15.60 -17.91 22.45
C ALA A 323 -16.98 -17.54 23.03
N THR A 324 -17.01 -16.55 23.90
CA THR A 324 -18.17 -16.14 24.70
C THR A 324 -19.31 -15.49 23.92
N ASP A 325 -19.09 -15.12 22.65
CA ASP A 325 -20.11 -14.52 21.77
C ASP A 325 -20.99 -15.57 21.06
N GLY A 326 -20.66 -16.86 21.17
CA GLY A 326 -21.50 -17.97 20.69
C GLY A 326 -21.62 -18.08 19.17
N GLN A 327 -20.78 -17.38 18.39
CA GLN A 327 -20.85 -17.35 16.92
C GLN A 327 -19.49 -17.61 16.25
N PRO A 328 -18.81 -18.75 16.49
CA PRO A 328 -17.51 -19.04 15.88
C PRO A 328 -17.58 -19.14 14.34
N GLY A 329 -16.43 -18.88 13.70
CA GLY A 329 -16.16 -19.30 12.33
C GLY A 329 -16.07 -20.82 12.20
N CYS A 330 -15.86 -21.32 10.98
CA CYS A 330 -15.75 -22.75 10.71
C CYS A 330 -14.30 -23.22 10.64
N LEU A 331 -13.97 -24.26 11.41
CA LEU A 331 -12.66 -24.91 11.42
C LEU A 331 -12.71 -26.22 10.63
N TYR A 332 -11.98 -26.33 9.53
CA TYR A 332 -11.77 -27.61 8.85
C TYR A 332 -10.32 -28.08 9.01
N THR A 333 -10.11 -29.38 8.86
CA THR A 333 -8.81 -30.04 9.03
C THR A 333 -8.42 -30.78 7.76
N GLY A 334 -7.17 -30.66 7.34
CA GLY A 334 -6.60 -31.25 6.14
C GLY A 334 -7.19 -30.68 4.84
N PRO A 335 -6.90 -31.32 3.71
CA PRO A 335 -7.31 -30.83 2.39
C PRO A 335 -8.83 -30.69 2.34
N THR A 336 -9.29 -29.50 1.97
CA THR A 336 -10.70 -29.12 2.05
C THR A 336 -11.15 -28.45 0.76
N LYS A 337 -12.19 -28.99 0.12
CA LYS A 337 -12.83 -28.39 -1.05
C LYS A 337 -14.07 -27.60 -0.63
N ILE A 338 -14.20 -26.38 -1.12
CA ILE A 338 -15.32 -25.46 -0.85
C ILE A 338 -15.91 -24.99 -2.19
N VAL A 339 -17.20 -25.22 -2.40
CA VAL A 339 -17.93 -24.66 -3.54
C VAL A 339 -18.93 -23.64 -3.01
N LEU A 340 -18.68 -22.36 -3.30
CA LEU A 340 -19.57 -21.25 -2.93
C LEU A 340 -20.77 -21.21 -3.87
N ARG A 341 -21.96 -21.01 -3.30
CA ARG A 341 -23.21 -21.05 -4.05
C ARG A 341 -23.89 -19.68 -4.07
N PRO A 342 -24.56 -19.35 -5.19
CA PRO A 342 -25.19 -18.05 -5.36
C PRO A 342 -26.42 -17.82 -4.47
N ASP A 343 -26.87 -18.83 -3.72
CA ASP A 343 -27.97 -18.78 -2.75
C ASP A 343 -27.48 -18.46 -1.31
N GLY A 344 -26.20 -18.14 -1.13
CA GLY A 344 -25.61 -17.83 0.18
C GLY A 344 -25.23 -19.05 1.00
N LEU A 345 -25.14 -20.21 0.36
CA LEU A 345 -24.66 -21.46 0.96
C LEU A 345 -23.28 -21.84 0.40
N MET A 346 -22.68 -22.87 0.98
CA MET A 346 -21.45 -23.50 0.51
C MET A 346 -21.54 -25.03 0.62
N ASP A 347 -20.96 -25.73 -0.34
CA ASP A 347 -20.77 -27.18 -0.26
C ASP A 347 -19.32 -27.45 0.16
N VAL A 348 -19.13 -28.26 1.21
CA VAL A 348 -17.80 -28.51 1.79
C VAL A 348 -17.47 -30.00 1.78
N THR A 349 -16.30 -30.35 1.25
CA THR A 349 -15.71 -31.68 1.34
C THR A 349 -14.41 -31.58 2.13
N SER A 350 -14.37 -32.16 3.33
CA SER A 350 -13.18 -32.15 4.20
C SER A 350 -13.03 -33.51 4.91
N PRO A 351 -12.39 -34.50 4.26
CA PRO A 351 -12.37 -35.89 4.71
C PRO A 351 -11.70 -36.14 6.06
N TRP A 352 -10.86 -35.22 6.53
CA TRP A 352 -10.21 -35.31 7.85
C TRP A 352 -10.97 -34.55 8.94
N SER A 353 -11.99 -33.77 8.59
CA SER A 353 -12.79 -33.03 9.56
C SER A 353 -13.85 -33.92 10.20
N ARG A 354 -13.92 -33.94 11.53
CA ARG A 354 -14.91 -34.70 12.29
C ARG A 354 -16.21 -33.90 12.45
N ASN A 355 -16.07 -32.61 12.77
CA ASN A 355 -17.09 -31.57 12.77
C ASN A 355 -16.35 -30.22 12.60
N GLY A 356 -16.91 -29.25 11.88
CA GLY A 356 -16.21 -27.99 11.60
C GLY A 356 -16.14 -26.98 12.76
N GLY A 357 -16.06 -27.46 14.00
CA GLY A 357 -16.17 -26.65 15.22
C GLY A 357 -17.61 -26.51 15.73
N ALA A 358 -18.57 -26.17 14.86
CA ALA A 358 -19.98 -25.97 15.23
C ALA A 358 -20.93 -26.78 14.34
N ALA A 359 -22.20 -26.96 14.78
CA ALA A 359 -23.21 -27.72 14.05
C ALA A 359 -23.50 -27.18 12.63
N TRP A 360 -23.41 -25.86 12.44
CA TRP A 360 -23.57 -25.20 11.13
C TRP A 360 -22.32 -25.27 10.25
N CYS A 361 -21.16 -25.67 10.80
CA CYS A 361 -19.91 -25.87 10.07
C CYS A 361 -19.72 -27.33 9.63
N GLY A 362 -20.80 -28.06 9.37
CA GLY A 362 -20.72 -29.45 8.93
C GLY A 362 -20.00 -29.63 7.58
N VAL A 363 -19.62 -30.87 7.28
CA VAL A 363 -19.13 -31.30 5.95
C VAL A 363 -20.31 -31.80 5.13
N GLY A 364 -20.41 -31.43 3.86
CA GLY A 364 -21.48 -31.79 2.95
C GLY A 364 -22.07 -30.58 2.21
N ALA A 365 -23.17 -30.80 1.50
CA ALA A 365 -23.82 -29.77 0.70
C ALA A 365 -24.74 -28.84 1.55
N GLY A 366 -24.96 -27.62 1.05
CA GLY A 366 -25.94 -26.67 1.56
C GLY A 366 -25.62 -26.13 2.96
N ARG A 367 -24.33 -25.93 3.27
CA ARG A 367 -23.88 -25.36 4.55
C ARG A 367 -24.04 -23.85 4.52
N PRO A 368 -24.60 -23.21 5.58
CA PRO A 368 -24.64 -21.76 5.65
C PRO A 368 -23.23 -21.19 5.80
N LEU A 369 -23.02 -19.95 5.33
CA LEU A 369 -21.81 -19.22 5.66
C LEU A 369 -21.70 -19.04 7.20
N PRO A 370 -20.49 -19.14 7.78
CA PRO A 370 -20.29 -18.90 9.21
C PRO A 370 -20.73 -17.48 9.61
N ALA A 371 -21.29 -17.34 10.81
CA ALA A 371 -21.81 -16.04 11.30
C ALA A 371 -20.71 -14.96 11.42
N ARG A 372 -19.52 -15.32 11.91
CA ARG A 372 -18.31 -14.46 11.88
C ARG A 372 -17.72 -14.29 10.49
N GLY A 373 -18.21 -15.01 9.48
CA GLY A 373 -17.72 -14.94 8.11
C GLY A 373 -16.29 -15.43 7.95
N VAL A 374 -15.81 -16.36 8.78
CA VAL A 374 -14.47 -16.94 8.68
C VAL A 374 -14.53 -18.46 8.52
N VAL A 375 -13.82 -18.98 7.53
CA VAL A 375 -13.45 -20.39 7.40
C VAL A 375 -11.94 -20.48 7.57
N TRP A 376 -11.48 -21.38 8.43
CA TRP A 376 -10.06 -21.66 8.62
C TRP A 376 -9.80 -23.14 8.39
N VAL A 377 -8.82 -23.46 7.55
CA VAL A 377 -8.40 -24.84 7.28
C VAL A 377 -6.99 -25.06 7.81
N ARG A 378 -6.84 -25.96 8.78
CA ARG A 378 -5.55 -26.32 9.37
C ARG A 378 -5.00 -27.62 8.82
N ASP A 379 -3.70 -27.86 8.98
CA ASP A 379 -3.11 -29.17 8.77
C ASP A 379 -3.73 -30.24 9.68
N VAL A 380 -3.66 -31.49 9.26
CA VAL A 380 -4.07 -32.63 10.10
C VAL A 380 -3.10 -32.75 11.28
N PRO A 381 -3.57 -32.61 12.53
CA PRO A 381 -2.70 -32.70 13.69
C PRO A 381 -2.10 -34.10 13.81
N ALA A 382 -0.89 -34.19 14.38
CA ALA A 382 -0.22 -35.47 14.59
C ALA A 382 -1.07 -36.46 15.40
N VAL A 383 -1.84 -35.95 16.35
CA VAL A 383 -2.82 -36.70 17.16
C VAL A 383 -4.21 -36.13 16.89
N ALA A 384 -5.17 -36.99 16.55
CA ALA A 384 -6.54 -36.57 16.32
C ALA A 384 -7.18 -35.99 17.60
N ASP A 385 -7.94 -34.92 17.43
CA ASP A 385 -8.63 -34.17 18.47
C ASP A 385 -10.16 -34.17 18.25
N ALA A 386 -10.87 -33.27 18.95
CA ALA A 386 -12.32 -33.16 18.84
C ALA A 386 -12.82 -32.77 17.43
N TYR A 387 -11.98 -32.13 16.61
CA TYR A 387 -12.35 -31.59 15.29
C TYR A 387 -11.77 -32.39 14.12
N SER A 388 -10.85 -33.30 14.40
CA SER A 388 -10.15 -34.10 13.39
C SER A 388 -10.39 -35.60 13.53
N GLN A 389 -10.38 -36.29 12.40
CA GLN A 389 -10.53 -37.74 12.31
C GLN A 389 -9.16 -38.42 12.46
N ALA A 390 -9.14 -39.65 12.95
CA ALA A 390 -7.92 -40.47 13.01
C ALA A 390 -7.47 -40.96 11.62
N ALA A 391 -8.41 -41.05 10.67
CA ALA A 391 -8.20 -41.40 9.28
C ALA A 391 -9.21 -40.61 8.41
N PRO A 392 -8.90 -40.32 7.14
CA PRO A 392 -9.80 -39.59 6.28
C PRO A 392 -10.96 -40.48 5.81
N THR A 393 -12.13 -39.88 5.54
CA THR A 393 -13.30 -40.62 5.02
C THR A 393 -13.13 -41.12 3.58
N SER A 394 -12.17 -40.54 2.85
CA SER A 394 -11.74 -40.96 1.52
C SER A 394 -10.23 -41.20 1.56
N PRO A 395 -9.69 -42.20 0.85
CA PRO A 395 -8.27 -42.51 0.90
C PRO A 395 -7.42 -41.40 0.31
N CYS A 396 -6.22 -41.23 0.85
CA CYS A 396 -5.19 -40.42 0.18
C CYS A 396 -4.56 -41.21 -0.96
N THR A 397 -4.29 -40.53 -2.07
CA THR A 397 -3.56 -41.06 -3.22
C THR A 397 -2.09 -40.70 -3.14
N ALA A 398 -1.23 -41.43 -3.85
CA ALA A 398 0.19 -41.08 -3.94
C ALA A 398 0.34 -39.73 -4.64
N GLY A 399 1.02 -38.77 -3.99
CA GLY A 399 1.15 -37.40 -4.49
C GLY A 399 -0.15 -36.59 -4.43
N GLY A 400 -1.19 -37.09 -3.75
CA GLY A 400 -2.49 -36.46 -3.73
C GLY A 400 -3.24 -36.52 -2.41
N ASN A 401 -4.48 -36.08 -2.47
CA ASN A 401 -5.31 -35.76 -1.32
C ASN A 401 -6.71 -36.37 -1.46
N PRO A 402 -7.46 -36.48 -0.34
CA PRO A 402 -8.73 -37.18 -0.33
C PRO A 402 -9.90 -36.36 -0.89
N VAL A 403 -9.64 -35.12 -1.36
CA VAL A 403 -10.63 -34.26 -2.03
C VAL A 403 -10.53 -34.30 -3.56
N GLY A 404 -9.63 -35.12 -4.10
CA GLY A 404 -9.53 -35.42 -5.54
C GLY A 404 -8.47 -34.65 -6.29
N TYR A 405 -7.50 -34.03 -5.60
CA TYR A 405 -6.35 -33.38 -6.23
C TYR A 405 -5.03 -34.10 -5.88
N PRO A 406 -4.08 -34.20 -6.82
CA PRO A 406 -4.19 -33.73 -8.19
C PRO A 406 -5.15 -34.63 -8.98
N VAL A 407 -5.62 -34.15 -10.13
CA VAL A 407 -6.31 -35.01 -11.09
C VAL A 407 -5.32 -36.03 -11.67
N ALA A 408 -5.83 -37.08 -12.31
CA ALA A 408 -4.97 -38.09 -12.92
C ALA A 408 -3.96 -37.45 -13.87
N GLU A 409 -2.69 -37.85 -13.74
CA GLU A 409 -1.56 -37.45 -14.60
C GLU A 409 -1.09 -35.99 -14.48
N ASP A 410 -1.65 -35.22 -13.55
CA ASP A 410 -1.11 -33.89 -13.21
C ASP A 410 0.19 -34.03 -12.39
N LEU A 411 1.19 -33.24 -12.77
CA LEU A 411 2.52 -33.24 -12.18
C LEU A 411 2.57 -32.54 -10.82
N THR A 412 1.58 -31.69 -10.51
CA THR A 412 1.48 -31.03 -9.22
C THR A 412 1.17 -32.05 -8.12
N SER A 413 1.93 -32.01 -7.03
CA SER A 413 1.70 -32.90 -5.88
C SER A 413 1.03 -32.12 -4.75
N TYR A 414 0.04 -32.74 -4.11
CA TYR A 414 -0.67 -32.17 -2.95
C TYR A 414 -0.48 -33.04 -1.72
N GLY A 415 -0.37 -32.41 -0.55
CA GLY A 415 -0.20 -33.12 0.71
C GLY A 415 -1.52 -33.74 1.18
N CYS A 416 -1.52 -35.06 1.43
CA CYS A 416 -2.66 -35.77 2.02
C CYS A 416 -3.15 -35.19 3.37
N ARG A 417 -2.25 -34.53 4.11
CA ARG A 417 -2.49 -33.99 5.46
C ARG A 417 -2.36 -32.47 5.54
N SER A 418 -2.05 -31.81 4.43
CA SER A 418 -1.87 -30.35 4.38
C SER A 418 -3.22 -29.64 4.49
N GLY A 419 -3.26 -28.51 5.18
CA GLY A 419 -4.43 -27.66 5.34
C GLY A 419 -4.73 -26.83 4.09
N ASP A 420 -4.75 -27.48 2.93
CA ASP A 420 -5.00 -26.84 1.64
C ASP A 420 -6.49 -26.60 1.43
N VAL A 421 -6.82 -25.48 0.80
CA VAL A 421 -8.18 -25.15 0.36
C VAL A 421 -8.27 -25.22 -1.14
N PHE A 422 -9.28 -25.93 -1.66
CA PHE A 422 -9.65 -25.93 -3.07
C PHE A 422 -11.00 -25.22 -3.21
N VAL A 423 -11.04 -24.04 -3.82
CA VAL A 423 -12.21 -23.15 -3.74
C VAL A 423 -12.66 -22.65 -5.11
N GLN A 424 -13.97 -22.59 -5.30
CA GLN A 424 -14.63 -22.12 -6.52
C GLN A 424 -16.08 -21.68 -6.25
N GLY A 425 -16.72 -21.06 -7.24
CA GLY A 425 -18.15 -20.77 -7.26
C GLY A 425 -18.50 -19.30 -7.07
N ALA A 426 -19.73 -19.02 -6.64
CA ALA A 426 -20.25 -17.67 -6.54
C ALA A 426 -20.66 -17.33 -5.10
N LEU A 427 -20.10 -16.27 -4.52
CA LEU A 427 -20.38 -15.85 -3.15
C LEU A 427 -21.58 -14.89 -3.09
N GLN A 428 -22.55 -15.23 -2.24
CA GLN A 428 -23.53 -14.27 -1.71
C GLN A 428 -23.29 -14.07 -0.21
N GLY A 429 -22.81 -12.89 0.19
CA GLY A 429 -22.48 -12.56 1.58
C GLY A 429 -21.01 -12.24 1.81
N ARG A 430 -20.59 -12.18 3.08
CA ARG A 430 -19.22 -11.80 3.49
C ARG A 430 -18.48 -13.01 4.03
N LEU A 431 -17.32 -13.32 3.47
CA LEU A 431 -16.54 -14.50 3.84
C LEU A 431 -15.05 -14.25 3.71
N THR A 432 -14.27 -14.74 4.66
CA THR A 432 -12.81 -14.90 4.56
C THR A 432 -12.48 -16.37 4.70
N VAL A 433 -11.77 -16.91 3.72
CA VAL A 433 -11.26 -18.27 3.72
C VAL A 433 -9.76 -18.23 3.95
N GLY A 434 -9.32 -18.82 5.06
CA GLY A 434 -7.91 -18.95 5.38
C GLY A 434 -7.44 -20.40 5.36
N ALA A 435 -6.19 -20.59 4.91
CA ALA A 435 -5.52 -21.89 4.85
C ALA A 435 -4.18 -21.85 5.59
N ALA A 436 -3.92 -22.85 6.43
CA ALA A 436 -2.62 -23.03 7.08
C ALA A 436 -1.50 -23.34 6.09
N ASN A 437 -1.86 -23.84 4.90
CA ASN A 437 -0.95 -24.04 3.78
C ASN A 437 -1.42 -23.20 2.57
N ASP A 438 -1.87 -23.84 1.49
CA ASP A 438 -2.18 -23.17 0.22
C ASP A 438 -3.69 -23.00 -0.02
N ILE A 439 -4.06 -21.99 -0.80
CA ILE A 439 -5.40 -21.85 -1.39
C ILE A 439 -5.27 -22.02 -2.90
N VAL A 440 -5.99 -22.99 -3.45
CA VAL A 440 -6.04 -23.28 -4.89
C VAL A 440 -7.43 -22.91 -5.41
N ILE A 441 -7.47 -21.97 -6.34
CA ILE A 441 -8.68 -21.53 -7.04
C ILE A 441 -8.91 -22.47 -8.22
N THR A 442 -9.94 -23.30 -8.14
CA THR A 442 -10.13 -24.43 -9.06
C THR A 442 -11.09 -24.17 -10.21
N ASP A 443 -11.79 -23.05 -10.17
CA ASP A 443 -12.68 -22.51 -11.21
C ASP A 443 -12.96 -21.03 -10.86
N ASP A 444 -13.85 -20.37 -11.60
CA ASP A 444 -14.29 -19.01 -11.32
C ASP A 444 -14.70 -18.81 -9.85
N LEU A 445 -14.24 -17.70 -9.27
CA LEU A 445 -14.67 -17.15 -7.99
C LEU A 445 -15.29 -15.79 -8.21
N THR A 446 -16.61 -15.71 -8.09
CA THR A 446 -17.37 -14.48 -8.40
C THR A 446 -18.33 -14.10 -7.28
N TYR A 447 -18.90 -12.91 -7.34
CA TYR A 447 -20.06 -12.56 -6.53
C TYR A 447 -21.35 -12.95 -7.27
N ALA A 448 -22.30 -13.55 -6.53
CA ALA A 448 -23.53 -14.16 -7.05
C ALA A 448 -24.42 -13.23 -7.91
N ALA A 449 -24.29 -11.92 -7.73
CA ALA A 449 -24.91 -10.93 -8.60
C ALA A 449 -23.87 -10.44 -9.61
N ALA A 450 -23.81 -11.08 -10.78
CA ALA A 450 -22.94 -10.61 -11.87
C ALA A 450 -23.21 -9.11 -12.15
N GLY A 451 -22.19 -8.25 -12.00
CA GLY A 451 -22.32 -6.79 -12.11
C GLY A 451 -22.31 -6.02 -10.77
N CYS A 452 -22.17 -6.73 -9.65
CA CYS A 452 -21.97 -6.16 -8.32
C CYS A 452 -20.54 -5.64 -8.05
N THR A 453 -19.88 -5.13 -9.09
CA THR A 453 -18.44 -4.87 -9.14
C THR A 453 -18.06 -3.41 -8.88
N ALA A 454 -19.04 -2.53 -8.69
CA ALA A 454 -18.83 -1.09 -8.44
C ALA A 454 -20.01 -0.38 -7.73
N THR A 455 -21.06 -1.10 -7.32
CA THR A 455 -22.26 -0.48 -6.72
C THR A 455 -22.29 -0.67 -5.20
N PRO A 456 -22.60 0.38 -4.41
CA PRO A 456 -22.77 0.29 -2.94
C PRO A 456 -23.86 -0.69 -2.48
N SER A 457 -24.71 -1.16 -3.38
CA SER A 457 -25.73 -2.19 -3.12
C SER A 457 -25.16 -3.61 -3.07
N CYS A 458 -23.92 -3.84 -3.54
CA CYS A 458 -23.28 -5.13 -3.37
C CYS A 458 -22.72 -5.30 -1.95
N GLN A 459 -23.30 -6.23 -1.21
CA GLN A 459 -22.84 -6.59 0.13
C GLN A 459 -21.85 -7.77 0.14
N SER A 460 -21.65 -8.44 -1.01
CA SER A 460 -20.71 -9.56 -1.08
C SER A 460 -19.25 -9.08 -1.10
N VAL A 461 -18.44 -9.69 -0.25
CA VAL A 461 -16.98 -9.50 -0.20
C VAL A 461 -16.29 -10.80 0.22
N LEU A 462 -15.33 -11.25 -0.59
CA LEU A 462 -14.54 -12.46 -0.36
C LEU A 462 -13.10 -12.09 -0.02
N GLY A 463 -12.56 -12.70 1.03
CA GLY A 463 -11.15 -12.69 1.38
C GLY A 463 -10.54 -14.08 1.24
N LEU A 464 -9.37 -14.19 0.61
CA LEU A 464 -8.55 -15.39 0.55
C LEU A 464 -7.23 -15.11 1.24
N VAL A 465 -6.90 -15.86 2.30
CA VAL A 465 -5.69 -15.64 3.10
C VAL A 465 -4.93 -16.94 3.29
N ALA A 466 -3.98 -17.22 2.41
CA ALA A 466 -3.12 -18.39 2.51
C ALA A 466 -1.86 -18.06 3.33
N ASN A 467 -1.41 -19.03 4.14
CA ASN A 467 -0.14 -18.86 4.84
C ASN A 467 1.01 -18.93 3.82
N ASN A 468 0.84 -19.76 2.79
CA ASN A 468 1.82 -19.96 1.74
C ASN A 468 1.30 -19.37 0.42
N TYR A 469 0.86 -20.19 -0.54
CA TYR A 469 0.44 -19.74 -1.86
C TYR A 469 -1.06 -19.53 -1.97
N VAL A 470 -1.43 -18.53 -2.79
CA VAL A 470 -2.74 -18.53 -3.45
C VAL A 470 -2.50 -18.83 -4.92
N GLU A 471 -3.10 -19.87 -5.46
CA GLU A 471 -2.79 -20.36 -6.80
C GLU A 471 -4.02 -20.48 -7.68
N ILE A 472 -3.89 -20.11 -8.95
CA ILE A 472 -4.83 -20.55 -9.99
C ILE A 472 -4.46 -21.98 -10.37
N TYR A 473 -5.44 -22.87 -10.29
CA TYR A 473 -5.28 -24.26 -10.64
C TYR A 473 -4.92 -24.42 -12.12
N HIS A 474 -3.90 -25.21 -12.41
CA HIS A 474 -3.45 -25.46 -13.79
C HIS A 474 -2.75 -26.82 -13.89
N PRO A 475 -3.53 -27.89 -14.09
CA PRO A 475 -3.00 -29.25 -14.11
C PRO A 475 -2.30 -29.56 -15.43
N VAL A 476 -1.09 -30.10 -15.32
CA VAL A 476 -0.21 -30.33 -16.47
C VAL A 476 0.38 -31.73 -16.41
N ARG A 477 0.39 -32.43 -17.54
CA ARG A 477 1.02 -33.73 -17.73
C ARG A 477 2.21 -33.58 -18.66
N CYS A 478 3.38 -34.06 -18.24
CA CYS A 478 4.58 -34.05 -19.07
C CYS A 478 4.92 -35.47 -19.54
N PHE A 479 5.37 -35.59 -20.80
CA PHE A 479 5.78 -36.88 -21.36
C PHE A 479 7.30 -36.99 -21.43
N GLU A 480 7.85 -38.07 -20.88
CA GLU A 480 9.30 -38.32 -20.82
C GLU A 480 9.97 -38.41 -22.21
N LYS A 481 9.23 -38.74 -23.27
CA LYS A 481 9.80 -39.09 -24.58
C LYS A 481 9.97 -37.92 -25.54
N ASP A 482 9.17 -36.86 -25.38
CA ASP A 482 9.14 -35.70 -26.30
C ASP A 482 9.44 -34.36 -25.61
N GLY A 483 9.58 -34.34 -24.27
CA GLY A 483 9.86 -33.13 -23.48
C GLY A 483 8.73 -32.09 -23.48
N GLY A 484 7.59 -32.40 -24.11
CA GLY A 484 6.39 -31.58 -24.14
C GLY A 484 5.48 -31.88 -22.94
N CYS A 485 4.76 -30.85 -22.50
CA CYS A 485 3.76 -30.95 -21.46
C CYS A 485 2.40 -30.47 -21.97
N ASP A 486 1.37 -31.29 -21.76
CA ASP A 486 -0.01 -31.02 -22.12
C ASP A 486 -0.81 -30.57 -20.89
N VAL A 487 -1.79 -29.70 -21.10
CA VAL A 487 -2.74 -29.34 -20.05
C VAL A 487 -3.83 -30.40 -19.97
N VAL A 488 -4.07 -30.96 -18.77
CA VAL A 488 -5.06 -32.04 -18.55
C VAL A 488 -6.42 -31.50 -18.11
N GLY A 489 -6.52 -30.19 -17.86
CA GLY A 489 -7.73 -29.50 -17.43
C GLY A 489 -8.11 -28.30 -18.31
N HIS A 490 -9.35 -27.85 -18.16
CA HIS A 490 -9.90 -26.71 -18.90
C HIS A 490 -10.17 -25.54 -17.95
N MET A 491 -9.18 -24.69 -17.74
CA MET A 491 -9.36 -23.37 -17.12
C MET A 491 -8.88 -22.32 -18.13
N TYR A 492 -9.81 -21.46 -18.54
CA TYR A 492 -9.60 -20.39 -19.53
C TYR A 492 -10.41 -19.18 -19.10
N GLY A 493 -9.85 -17.98 -19.21
CA GLY A 493 -10.60 -16.75 -18.91
C GLY A 493 -11.08 -16.66 -17.46
N VAL A 494 -10.28 -17.16 -16.50
CA VAL A 494 -10.68 -17.34 -15.11
C VAL A 494 -10.97 -15.98 -14.46
N ARG A 495 -12.07 -15.91 -13.71
CA ARG A 495 -12.50 -14.72 -12.98
C ARG A 495 -12.34 -14.93 -11.49
N VAL A 496 -11.65 -14.00 -10.84
CA VAL A 496 -11.43 -14.00 -9.38
C VAL A 496 -11.85 -12.66 -8.80
N GLU A 497 -12.96 -12.64 -8.08
CA GLU A 497 -13.51 -11.49 -7.37
C GLU A 497 -13.25 -11.67 -5.86
N ALA A 498 -12.09 -11.25 -5.38
CA ALA A 498 -11.66 -11.41 -4.00
C ALA A 498 -10.54 -10.45 -3.61
N ALA A 499 -10.42 -10.15 -2.32
CA ALA A 499 -9.18 -9.70 -1.72
C ALA A 499 -8.30 -10.92 -1.40
N ILE A 500 -7.05 -10.90 -1.85
CA ILE A 500 -6.13 -12.04 -1.84
C ILE A 500 -4.91 -11.67 -1.03
N LEU A 501 -4.48 -12.55 -0.12
CA LEU A 501 -3.25 -12.42 0.64
C LEU A 501 -2.50 -13.76 0.70
N ALA A 502 -1.29 -13.79 0.14
CA ALA A 502 -0.33 -14.88 0.25
C ALA A 502 0.81 -14.44 1.20
N VAL A 503 0.83 -14.98 2.43
CA VAL A 503 1.66 -14.42 3.50
C VAL A 503 3.16 -14.72 3.32
N ASN A 504 3.52 -15.97 3.04
CA ASN A 504 4.93 -16.38 2.92
C ASN A 504 5.42 -16.52 1.48
N HIS A 505 4.51 -16.57 0.51
CA HIS A 505 4.85 -16.88 -0.88
C HIS A 505 4.14 -15.93 -1.87
N SER A 506 3.45 -16.47 -2.87
CA SER A 506 2.94 -15.69 -4.01
C SER A 506 1.47 -15.97 -4.32
N PHE A 507 0.83 -14.99 -4.97
CA PHE A 507 -0.32 -15.26 -5.81
C PHE A 507 0.14 -15.63 -7.23
N ARG A 508 0.01 -16.88 -7.67
CA ARG A 508 0.58 -17.36 -8.94
C ARG A 508 -0.35 -18.31 -9.72
N VAL A 509 0.04 -18.68 -10.93
CA VAL A 509 -0.58 -19.79 -11.68
C VAL A 509 0.32 -21.01 -11.56
N GLN A 510 -0.25 -22.17 -11.24
CA GLN A 510 0.50 -23.42 -11.22
C GLN A 510 1.04 -23.71 -12.62
N ASN A 511 2.23 -24.30 -12.73
CA ASN A 511 2.78 -24.75 -14.02
C ASN A 511 2.66 -23.70 -15.15
N PHE A 512 2.84 -22.41 -14.83
CA PHE A 512 2.59 -21.26 -15.72
C PHE A 512 3.36 -21.29 -17.05
N TRP A 513 4.39 -22.13 -17.12
CA TRP A 513 5.28 -22.31 -18.26
C TRP A 513 4.77 -23.32 -19.30
N ALA A 514 3.74 -24.09 -18.99
CA ALA A 514 3.27 -25.20 -19.82
C ALA A 514 1.99 -24.87 -20.60
N GLY A 515 1.86 -25.48 -21.78
CA GLY A 515 0.68 -25.37 -22.63
C GLY A 515 0.57 -24.06 -23.40
N ASP A 516 -0.63 -23.83 -23.94
CA ASP A 516 -0.97 -22.65 -24.73
C ASP A 516 -1.55 -21.52 -23.86
N SER A 517 -1.87 -20.40 -24.51
CA SER A 517 -2.55 -19.27 -23.88
C SER A 517 -3.88 -19.70 -23.28
N LYS A 518 -4.12 -19.24 -22.05
CA LYS A 518 -5.34 -19.45 -21.28
C LYS A 518 -6.31 -18.28 -21.35
N GLY A 519 -6.03 -17.28 -22.18
CA GLY A 519 -6.74 -16.00 -22.20
C GLY A 519 -6.35 -15.12 -21.01
N ASP A 520 -7.27 -14.28 -20.57
CA ASP A 520 -7.02 -13.33 -19.49
C ASP A 520 -7.35 -13.94 -18.12
N LEU A 521 -6.55 -13.62 -17.12
CA LEU A 521 -6.86 -13.83 -15.71
C LEU A 521 -7.48 -12.54 -15.18
N HIS A 522 -8.80 -12.54 -15.05
CA HIS A 522 -9.56 -11.39 -14.58
C HIS A 522 -9.57 -11.38 -13.05
N VAL A 523 -8.77 -10.51 -12.44
CA VAL A 523 -8.80 -10.29 -10.98
C VAL A 523 -9.52 -8.99 -10.70
N ARG A 524 -10.56 -9.05 -9.87
CA ARG A 524 -11.21 -7.86 -9.32
C ARG A 524 -11.13 -7.88 -7.80
N GLY A 525 -10.34 -6.97 -7.22
CA GLY A 525 -10.16 -6.91 -5.78
C GLY A 525 -8.81 -6.34 -5.41
N ALA A 526 -8.10 -7.05 -4.54
CA ALA A 526 -6.77 -6.68 -4.04
C ALA A 526 -5.88 -7.92 -4.01
N ILE A 527 -4.59 -7.77 -4.29
CA ILE A 527 -3.58 -8.83 -4.26
C ILE A 527 -2.46 -8.38 -3.34
N GLY A 528 -2.26 -9.08 -2.23
CA GLY A 528 -1.07 -8.96 -1.39
C GLY A 528 -0.26 -10.25 -1.45
N GLN A 529 1.05 -10.12 -1.66
CA GLN A 529 1.96 -11.27 -1.77
C GLN A 529 3.36 -10.92 -1.28
N LYS A 530 4.12 -11.94 -0.86
CA LYS A 530 5.51 -11.75 -0.45
C LYS A 530 6.46 -11.70 -1.63
N PHE A 531 6.32 -12.63 -2.56
CA PHE A 531 7.10 -12.63 -3.80
C PHE A 531 6.16 -12.41 -4.97
N ARG A 532 6.64 -11.71 -6.00
CA ARG A 532 5.88 -11.53 -7.23
C ARG A 532 5.59 -12.88 -7.89
N GLY A 533 4.32 -13.24 -7.96
CA GLY A 533 3.88 -14.45 -8.64
C GLY A 533 3.83 -14.33 -10.15
N VAL A 534 4.14 -15.45 -10.82
CA VAL A 534 4.08 -15.59 -12.28
C VAL A 534 2.72 -16.16 -12.66
N VAL A 535 2.06 -15.54 -13.63
CA VAL A 535 0.76 -16.02 -14.15
C VAL A 535 0.80 -16.52 -15.59
N GLY A 536 1.91 -16.26 -16.29
CA GLY A 536 2.18 -16.76 -17.63
C GLY A 536 3.63 -16.53 -18.05
N GLN A 537 4.07 -17.24 -19.07
CA GLN A 537 5.39 -17.13 -19.67
C GLN A 537 5.31 -17.29 -21.20
N GLY A 538 5.73 -16.26 -21.93
CA GLY A 538 5.63 -16.27 -23.39
C GLY A 538 4.16 -16.36 -23.82
N ILE A 539 3.78 -17.44 -24.50
CA ILE A 539 2.39 -17.71 -24.88
C ILE A 539 1.63 -18.56 -23.86
N ALA A 540 2.32 -19.18 -22.89
CA ALA A 540 1.73 -20.09 -21.92
C ALA A 540 1.16 -19.33 -20.72
N GLY A 541 0.07 -19.84 -20.15
CA GLY A 541 -0.60 -19.24 -19.00
C GLY A 541 -1.52 -18.07 -19.38
N TYR A 542 -1.66 -17.10 -18.49
CA TYR A 542 -2.64 -16.02 -18.60
C TYR A 542 -2.00 -14.66 -18.85
N SER A 543 -2.70 -13.83 -19.64
CA SER A 543 -2.53 -12.38 -19.65
C SER A 543 -3.21 -11.78 -18.41
N LYS A 544 -2.72 -10.66 -17.90
CA LYS A 544 -3.27 -10.03 -16.69
C LYS A 544 -4.38 -9.05 -17.06
N ASP A 545 -5.56 -9.18 -16.45
CA ASP A 545 -6.58 -8.13 -16.38
C ASP A 545 -6.94 -7.89 -14.91
N TYR A 546 -6.15 -7.03 -14.26
CA TYR A 546 -6.28 -6.75 -12.83
C TYR A 546 -6.97 -5.40 -12.63
N ARG A 547 -8.07 -5.42 -11.87
CA ARG A 547 -8.90 -4.24 -11.61
C ARG A 547 -9.20 -4.12 -10.12
N TYR A 548 -9.08 -2.92 -9.58
CA TYR A 548 -9.38 -2.69 -8.18
C TYR A 548 -10.88 -2.74 -7.90
N ASP A 549 -11.26 -3.36 -6.78
CA ASP A 549 -12.60 -3.20 -6.23
C ASP A 549 -12.59 -2.02 -5.26
N ALA A 550 -13.03 -0.85 -5.74
CA ALA A 550 -13.03 0.39 -4.96
C ALA A 550 -13.80 0.30 -3.63
N ARG A 551 -14.69 -0.69 -3.46
CA ARG A 551 -15.39 -0.92 -2.19
C ARG A 551 -14.44 -1.35 -1.07
N LEU A 552 -13.32 -2.00 -1.38
CA LEU A 552 -12.34 -2.49 -0.41
C LEU A 552 -11.72 -1.39 0.45
N ARG A 553 -11.77 -0.13 -0.02
CA ARG A 553 -11.44 1.08 0.74
C ARG A 553 -12.30 1.32 1.98
N THR A 554 -13.49 0.71 2.04
CA THR A 554 -14.50 0.95 3.09
C THR A 554 -15.18 -0.34 3.58
N VAL A 555 -15.07 -1.44 2.82
CA VAL A 555 -15.68 -2.73 3.10
C VAL A 555 -14.60 -3.81 3.01
N SER A 556 -14.12 -4.25 4.16
CA SER A 556 -13.14 -5.34 4.23
C SER A 556 -13.83 -6.71 4.29
N PRO A 557 -13.23 -7.78 3.74
CA PRO A 557 -13.60 -9.14 4.12
C PRO A 557 -13.53 -9.31 5.64
N PRO A 558 -14.41 -10.10 6.27
CA PRO A 558 -14.41 -10.29 7.72
C PRO A 558 -13.04 -10.76 8.22
N TYR A 559 -12.43 -10.06 9.17
CA TYR A 559 -11.15 -10.43 9.77
C TYR A 559 -10.00 -10.62 8.77
N PHE A 560 -10.03 -9.93 7.63
CA PHE A 560 -8.87 -9.87 6.73
C PHE A 560 -7.64 -9.35 7.49
N LEU A 561 -6.45 -9.83 7.15
CA LEU A 561 -5.24 -9.48 7.90
C LEU A 561 -4.72 -8.10 7.50
N ASP A 562 -4.27 -7.35 8.50
CA ASP A 562 -3.61 -6.07 8.34
C ASP A 562 -2.07 -6.23 8.40
N PRO A 563 -1.29 -5.28 7.85
CA PRO A 563 0.18 -5.27 7.98
C PRO A 563 0.63 -5.13 9.45
N VAL A 564 1.74 -5.80 9.82
CA VAL A 564 2.29 -5.80 11.21
C VAL A 564 2.71 -4.41 11.67
N GLN A 565 3.19 -3.62 10.72
CA GLN A 565 3.67 -2.25 10.91
C GLN A 565 2.96 -1.33 9.92
N SER A 566 1.64 -1.45 9.82
CA SER A 566 0.93 -0.47 9.03
C SER A 566 1.12 0.91 9.65
N ALA A 567 1.81 1.79 8.93
CA ALA A 567 1.88 3.19 9.27
C ALA A 567 0.49 3.82 9.06
N PHE A 568 0.04 4.54 10.08
CA PHE A 568 -1.04 5.49 9.97
C PHE A 568 -0.61 6.63 9.04
N ALA A 569 -1.46 6.91 8.06
CA ALA A 569 -1.26 8.02 7.12
C ALA A 569 -2.50 8.92 7.10
N VAL A 570 -2.30 10.19 6.77
CA VAL A 570 -3.39 11.17 6.60
C VAL A 570 -4.13 10.86 5.31
N ARG A 571 -5.36 10.38 5.41
CA ARG A 571 -6.24 10.04 4.28
C ARG A 571 -7.13 11.18 3.82
N THR A 572 -7.60 12.00 4.76
CA THR A 572 -8.36 13.21 4.44
C THR A 572 -7.89 14.35 5.32
N TRP A 573 -7.93 15.55 4.77
CA TRP A 573 -7.54 16.79 5.44
C TRP A 573 -8.64 17.82 5.27
N SER A 574 -8.99 18.53 6.35
CA SER A 574 -9.98 19.61 6.29
C SER A 574 -9.69 20.73 7.27
N GLU A 575 -9.80 21.95 6.74
CA GLU A 575 -9.93 23.21 7.45
C GLU A 575 -11.14 23.29 8.40
N GLN A 576 -10.98 23.55 9.70
CA GLN A 576 -12.10 23.79 10.61
C GLN A 576 -12.00 25.18 11.29
N THR A 577 -13.15 25.70 11.73
CA THR A 577 -13.17 26.83 12.68
C THR A 577 -12.45 26.44 13.97
N SER A 578 -11.67 27.36 14.54
CA SER A 578 -10.78 27.09 15.68
C SER A 578 -11.52 26.41 16.83
N ALA A 579 -11.11 25.19 17.17
CA ALA A 579 -11.76 24.37 18.19
C ALA A 579 -11.38 24.78 19.63
N HIS A 580 -10.27 25.50 19.78
CA HIS A 580 -9.75 25.96 21.07
C HIS A 580 -9.45 27.47 21.06
N PRO A 581 -9.61 28.14 22.22
CA PRO A 581 -9.13 29.51 22.40
C PRO A 581 -7.60 29.57 22.45
N LEU A 582 -7.04 30.78 22.37
CA LEU A 582 -5.60 31.01 22.50
C LEU A 582 -5.02 30.43 23.80
N PRO A 583 -3.74 29.97 23.81
CA PRO A 583 -3.05 29.42 24.97
C PRO A 583 -2.99 30.34 26.20
#